data_AF-A0A838J6D2-F1
#
_entry.id   AF-A0A838J6D2-F1
#
_cell.length_a   1.000
_cell.length_b   1.000
_cell.length_c   1.000
_cell.angle_alpha   90.00
_cell.angle_beta   90.00
_cell.angle_gamma   90.00
#
_symmetry.space_group_name_H-M   'P 1'
#
loop_
_entity.id
_entity.type
_entity.pdbx_description
1 polymer ?
#
loop_
_entity_poly.entity_id
_entity_poly.type
_entity_poly.pdbx_seq_one_letter_code
_entity_poly.pdbx_strand_id
1 'polypeptide(L)'
;MNNALDPNLAPGPNNTASDMRVQSGFPIWSLIADWIAHHYQDEAVIADYALNLQEWEAAKTFYQKHQAMIDARIILNQEPVGELVDGLNTPEEFFAWSLKQSA
;
A
#
# COMPACT_ATOMS: atom_id res chain seq x y z
N MET A 1 -12.58 18.41 10.21
CA MET A 1 -12.49 18.53 8.73
C MET A 1 -12.87 17.19 8.16
N ASN A 2 -13.94 17.10 7.38
CA ASN A 2 -14.37 15.86 6.75
C ASN A 2 -13.29 15.44 5.74
N ASN A 3 -12.38 14.55 6.13
CA ASN A 3 -11.51 13.84 5.20
C ASN A 3 -12.41 12.88 4.40
N ALA A 4 -13.13 13.41 3.41
CA ALA A 4 -13.70 12.56 2.39
C ALA A 4 -12.52 11.83 1.73
N LEU A 5 -12.53 10.49 1.82
CA LEU A 5 -11.65 9.66 1.01
C LEU A 5 -11.86 10.07 -0.45
N ASP A 6 -10.76 10.15 -1.21
CA ASP A 6 -10.81 10.40 -2.64
C ASP A 6 -11.80 9.40 -3.29
N PRO A 7 -12.73 9.84 -4.15
CA PRO A 7 -13.74 8.95 -4.73
C PRO A 7 -13.16 7.79 -5.53
N ASN A 8 -11.89 7.87 -5.95
CA ASN A 8 -11.18 6.81 -6.66
C ASN A 8 -10.53 5.79 -5.72
N LEU A 9 -10.68 5.96 -4.40
CA LEU A 9 -10.14 5.07 -3.38
C LEU A 9 -11.25 4.39 -2.60
N ALA A 10 -11.01 3.14 -2.24
CA ALA A 10 -11.91 2.33 -1.44
C ALA A 10 -11.14 1.64 -0.29
N PRO A 11 -11.70 1.60 0.92
CA PRO A 11 -11.11 0.83 2.01
C PRO A 11 -11.18 -0.66 1.69
N GLY A 12 -10.11 -1.39 2.00
CA GLY A 12 -10.11 -2.84 1.99
C GLY A 12 -10.80 -3.44 3.24
N PRO A 13 -10.87 -4.78 3.33
CA PRO A 13 -11.53 -5.51 4.42
C PRO A 13 -11.14 -5.07 5.83
N ASN A 14 -9.87 -4.70 6.05
CA ASN A 14 -9.37 -4.33 7.37
C ASN A 14 -9.58 -2.84 7.70
N ASN A 15 -10.03 -2.04 6.72
CA ASN A 15 -10.23 -0.59 6.86
C ASN A 15 -8.99 0.15 7.41
N THR A 16 -7.80 -0.31 7.06
CA THR A 16 -6.50 0.30 7.42
C THR A 16 -5.91 1.05 6.22
N ALA A 17 -4.93 1.91 6.48
CA ALA A 17 -4.19 2.59 5.42
C ALA A 17 -3.40 1.61 4.54
N SER A 18 -2.86 0.53 5.13
CA SER A 18 -2.13 -0.52 4.42
C SER A 18 -3.00 -1.40 3.51
N ASP A 19 -4.32 -1.42 3.71
CA ASP A 19 -5.30 -2.18 2.93
C ASP A 19 -6.14 -1.28 2.01
N MET A 20 -5.71 -0.05 1.79
CA MET A 20 -6.38 0.87 0.87
C MET A 20 -6.25 0.39 -0.57
N ARG A 21 -7.33 0.56 -1.35
CA ARG A 21 -7.45 0.10 -2.73
C ARG A 21 -7.87 1.25 -3.63
N VAL A 22 -7.56 1.14 -4.91
CA VAL A 22 -8.25 1.92 -5.94
C VAL A 22 -9.68 1.40 -6.15
N GLN A 23 -10.54 2.17 -6.79
CA GLN A 23 -11.96 1.83 -7.00
C GLN A 23 -12.16 0.50 -7.74
N SER A 24 -11.27 0.16 -8.67
CA SER A 24 -11.19 -1.11 -9.41
C SER A 24 -10.82 -2.30 -8.53
N GLY A 25 -10.49 -2.07 -7.25
CA GLY A 25 -10.31 -3.09 -6.22
C GLY A 25 -8.87 -3.52 -5.97
N PHE A 26 -7.92 -3.01 -6.77
CA PHE A 26 -6.50 -3.34 -6.61
C PHE A 26 -5.89 -2.66 -5.37
N PRO A 27 -5.13 -3.40 -4.55
CA PRO A 27 -4.45 -2.81 -3.40
C PRO A 27 -3.38 -1.81 -3.84
N ILE A 28 -3.36 -0.63 -3.21
CA ILE A 28 -2.38 0.42 -3.55
C ILE A 28 -0.96 -0.11 -3.35
N TRP A 29 -0.68 -0.84 -2.27
CA TRP A 29 0.66 -1.41 -2.04
C TRP A 29 1.13 -2.33 -3.18
N SER A 30 0.22 -3.06 -3.82
CA SER A 30 0.54 -3.94 -4.96
C SER A 30 0.89 -3.11 -6.19
N LEU A 31 0.11 -2.06 -6.46
CA LEU A 31 0.37 -1.15 -7.59
C LEU A 31 1.70 -0.41 -7.42
N ILE A 32 2.03 0.02 -6.20
CA ILE A 32 3.31 0.67 -5.90
C ILE A 32 4.48 -0.32 -6.00
N ALA A 33 4.32 -1.55 -5.52
CA ALA A 33 5.35 -2.58 -5.68
C ALA A 33 5.67 -2.85 -7.15
N ASP A 34 4.63 -2.93 -7.98
CA ASP A 34 4.76 -3.12 -9.42
C ASP A 34 5.39 -1.89 -10.11
N TRP A 35 4.97 -0.68 -9.73
CA TRP A 35 5.59 0.57 -10.19
C TRP A 35 7.09 0.62 -9.93
N ILE A 36 7.51 0.20 -8.73
CA ILE A 36 8.93 0.11 -8.36
C ILE A 36 9.65 -0.94 -9.24
N ALA A 37 9.03 -2.12 -9.45
CA ALA A 37 9.58 -3.17 -10.30
C ALA A 37 9.74 -2.73 -11.77
N HIS A 38 8.84 -1.87 -12.25
CA HIS A 38 8.89 -1.25 -13.57
C HIS A 38 9.74 0.04 -13.63
N HIS A 39 10.62 0.27 -12.63
CA HIS A 39 11.48 1.46 -12.57
C HIS A 39 10.71 2.79 -12.65
N TYR A 40 9.58 2.87 -11.96
CA TYR A 40 8.71 4.04 -11.84
C TYR A 40 8.03 4.46 -13.17
N GLN A 41 7.76 3.50 -14.06
CA GLN A 41 6.99 3.73 -15.28
C GLN A 41 5.48 3.66 -15.00
N ASP A 42 4.81 4.81 -15.10
CA ASP A 42 3.37 4.91 -14.86
C ASP A 42 2.57 4.11 -15.88
N GLU A 43 2.98 4.15 -17.15
CA GLU A 43 2.28 3.52 -18.27
C GLU A 43 2.26 1.99 -18.14
N ALA A 44 3.31 1.40 -17.54
CA ALA A 44 3.39 -0.03 -17.31
C ALA A 44 2.32 -0.48 -16.32
N VAL A 45 2.24 0.16 -15.15
CA VAL A 45 1.25 -0.17 -14.11
C VAL A 45 -0.18 0.09 -14.59
N ILE A 46 -0.39 1.19 -15.31
CA ILE A 46 -1.70 1.49 -15.90
C ILE A 46 -2.11 0.38 -16.89
N ALA A 47 -1.18 -0.08 -17.72
CA ALA A 47 -1.45 -1.13 -18.71
C ALA A 47 -1.70 -2.50 -18.05
N ASP A 48 -0.86 -2.91 -17.10
CA ASP A 48 -0.90 -4.24 -16.49
C ASP A 48 -2.15 -4.46 -15.64
N TYR A 49 -2.65 -3.40 -15.01
CA TYR A 49 -3.86 -3.43 -14.17
C TYR A 49 -5.09 -2.85 -14.86
N ALA A 50 -4.98 -2.43 -16.13
CA ALA A 50 -6.02 -1.75 -16.89
C ALA A 50 -6.68 -0.59 -16.10
N LEU A 51 -5.86 0.17 -15.37
CA LEU A 51 -6.32 1.26 -14.52
C LEU A 51 -6.78 2.46 -15.34
N ASN A 52 -7.75 3.19 -14.81
CA ASN A 52 -7.97 4.54 -15.31
C ASN A 52 -6.91 5.49 -14.72
N LEU A 53 -6.64 6.60 -15.42
CA LEU A 53 -5.59 7.54 -15.00
C LEU A 53 -5.87 8.18 -13.63
N GLN A 54 -7.14 8.46 -13.32
CA GLN A 54 -7.55 9.14 -12.09
C GLN A 54 -7.33 8.25 -10.85
N GLU A 55 -7.57 6.94 -10.98
CA GLU A 55 -7.27 5.94 -9.96
C GLU A 55 -5.77 5.87 -9.69
N TRP A 56 -4.95 5.88 -10.75
CA TRP A 56 -3.51 5.86 -10.59
C TRP A 56 -2.98 7.13 -9.91
N GLU A 57 -3.48 8.30 -10.30
CA GLU A 57 -3.14 9.56 -9.64
C GLU A 57 -3.55 9.59 -8.16
N ALA A 58 -4.74 9.07 -7.84
CA ALA A 58 -5.22 8.94 -6.47
C ALA A 58 -4.36 7.96 -5.67
N ALA A 59 -3.98 6.83 -6.26
CA ALA A 59 -3.10 5.84 -5.63
C ALA A 59 -1.72 6.45 -5.29
N LYS A 60 -1.10 7.16 -6.23
CA LYS A 60 0.17 7.86 -6.00
C LYS A 60 0.04 8.95 -4.93
N THR A 61 -1.03 9.73 -4.95
CA THR A 61 -1.28 10.76 -3.93
C THR A 61 -1.47 10.14 -2.54
N PHE A 62 -2.17 9.01 -2.47
CA PHE A 62 -2.34 8.27 -1.22
C PHE A 62 -1.02 7.71 -0.72
N TYR A 63 -0.22 7.11 -1.60
CA TYR A 63 1.12 6.61 -1.32
C TYR A 63 2.03 7.70 -0.75
N GLN A 64 2.09 8.88 -1.38
CA GLN A 64 2.90 10.00 -0.87
C GLN A 64 2.54 10.39 0.57
N LYS A 65 1.25 10.34 0.94
CA LYS A 65 0.80 10.66 2.31
C LYS A 65 1.07 9.55 3.33
N HIS A 66 1.16 8.30 2.88
CA HIS A 66 1.25 7.11 3.73
C HIS A 66 2.46 6.24 3.39
N GLN A 67 3.53 6.85 2.86
CA GLN A 67 4.64 6.17 2.22
C GLN A 67 5.25 5.09 3.12
N ALA A 68 5.61 5.44 4.35
CA ALA A 68 6.19 4.50 5.31
C ALA A 68 5.30 3.27 5.57
N MET A 69 3.97 3.46 5.62
CA MET A 69 3.02 2.37 5.86
C MET A 69 2.92 1.42 4.66
N ILE A 70 2.88 1.98 3.45
CA ILE A 70 2.81 1.21 2.21
C ILE A 70 4.15 0.49 1.95
N ASP A 71 5.28 1.16 2.15
CA ASP A 71 6.61 0.55 2.00
C ASP A 71 6.79 -0.64 2.96
N ALA A 72 6.36 -0.50 4.23
CA ALA A 72 6.36 -1.61 5.17
C ALA A 72 5.46 -2.78 4.72
N ARG A 73 4.30 -2.50 4.10
CA ARG A 73 3.45 -3.55 3.54
C ARG A 73 4.12 -4.29 2.40
N ILE A 74 4.84 -3.58 1.54
CA ILE A 74 5.59 -4.18 0.43
C ILE A 74 6.66 -5.11 0.98
N ILE A 75 7.44 -4.66 1.97
CA ILE A 75 8.48 -5.47 2.63
C ILE A 75 7.89 -6.75 3.22
N LEU A 76 6.87 -6.64 4.08
CA LEU A 76 6.26 -7.80 4.75
C LEU A 76 5.67 -8.82 3.76
N ASN A 77 5.21 -8.39 2.58
CA ASN A 77 4.69 -9.28 1.55
C ASN A 77 5.77 -9.85 0.61
N GLN A 78 6.98 -9.28 0.63
CA GLN A 78 8.13 -9.77 -0.15
C GLN A 78 9.04 -10.69 0.67
N GLU A 79 8.95 -10.67 2.00
CA GLU A 79 9.72 -11.58 2.86
C GLU A 79 9.25 -13.04 2.68
N PRO A 80 10.17 -14.00 2.50
CA PRO A 80 9.82 -15.41 2.52
C PRO A 80 9.27 -15.78 3.90
N VAL A 81 8.19 -16.58 3.91
CA VAL A 81 7.40 -16.99 5.09
C VAL A 81 8.23 -17.56 6.27
N GLY A 82 9.50 -17.90 6.07
CA GLY A 82 10.38 -18.51 7.07
C GLY A 82 11.03 -17.58 8.09
N GLU A 83 11.00 -16.24 7.92
CA GLU A 83 11.68 -15.29 8.83
C GLU A 83 10.77 -14.21 9.43
N LEU A 84 9.45 -14.29 9.20
CA LEU A 84 8.51 -13.40 9.87
C LEU A 84 8.59 -13.66 11.39
N VAL A 85 8.97 -12.62 12.14
CA VAL A 85 8.90 -12.64 13.60
C VAL A 85 7.48 -13.03 13.99
N ASP A 86 7.35 -14.12 14.76
CA ASP A 86 6.07 -14.74 15.13
C ASP A 86 5.03 -13.68 15.56
N GLY A 87 4.01 -13.47 14.74
CA GLY A 87 2.86 -12.60 15.04
C GLY A 87 2.85 -11.19 14.46
N LEU A 88 3.81 -10.77 13.63
CA LEU A 88 3.74 -9.49 12.90
C LEU A 88 3.17 -9.71 11.48
N ASN A 89 1.85 -9.67 11.34
CA ASN A 89 1.16 -9.98 10.07
C ASN A 89 0.74 -8.72 9.29
N THR A 90 0.83 -7.56 9.93
CA THR A 90 0.44 -6.27 9.36
C THR A 90 1.52 -5.20 9.54
N PRO A 91 1.61 -4.22 8.63
CA PRO A 91 2.50 -3.06 8.79
C PRO A 91 2.27 -2.31 10.10
N GLU A 92 1.01 -2.16 10.49
CA GLU A 92 0.63 -1.49 11.73
C GLU A 92 1.18 -2.20 12.96
N GLU A 93 1.10 -3.54 13.01
CA GLU A 93 1.72 -4.35 14.07
C GLU A 93 3.25 -4.20 14.07
N PHE A 94 3.87 -4.21 12.89
CA PHE A 94 5.32 -4.02 12.74
C PHE A 94 5.77 -2.68 13.32
N PHE A 95 5.10 -1.58 12.96
CA PHE A 95 5.41 -0.26 13.52
C PHE A 95 5.18 -0.22 15.03
N ALA A 96 4.07 -0.77 15.53
CA ALA A 96 3.78 -0.81 16.96
C ALA A 96 4.84 -1.60 17.76
N TRP A 97 5.37 -2.68 17.18
CA TRP A 97 6.47 -3.45 17.76
C TRP A 97 7.79 -2.69 17.72
N SER A 98 8.15 -2.06 16.59
CA SER A 98 9.42 -1.33 16.43
C SER A 98 9.56 -0.17 17.43
N LEU A 99 8.46 0.52 17.72
CA LEU A 99 8.41 1.60 18.72
C LEU A 99 8.64 1.07 20.14
N LYS A 100 8.15 -0.14 20.46
CA LYS A 100 8.34 -0.76 21.78
C LYS A 100 9.77 -1.25 22.02
N GLN A 101 10.52 -1.58 20.96
CA GLN A 101 11.93 -2.00 21.11
C GLN A 101 12.91 -0.84 21.26
N SER A 102 12.49 0.37 20.87
CA SER A 102 13.33 1.57 20.88
C SER A 102 13.18 2.41 22.16
N ALA A 103 12.45 1.90 23.17
CA ALA A 103 12.18 2.54 24.46
C ALA A 103 12.84 1.76 25.60
#